data_AF-A0A940UGJ9-F1
#
_entry.id   AF-A0A940UGJ9-F1
#
_cell.length_a   1.000
_cell.length_b   1.000
_cell.length_c   1.000
_cell.angle_alpha   90.00
_cell.angle_beta   90.00
_cell.angle_gamma   90.00
#
_symmetry.space_group_name_H-M   'P 1'
#
loop_
_entity.id
_entity.type
_entity.pdbx_description
1 polymer ?
#
loop_
_entity_poly.entity_id
_entity_poly.type
_entity_poly.pdbx_seq_one_letter_code
_entity_poly.pdbx_strand_id
1 'polypeptide(L)'
;ECSFSVTISMRDLDGFIADPNHRADIRGSIRFGEFAGEKNVTYPVDADPRYTFFEYLRENPETKEHEMRYSLRFAAGNGKSYVFSGRKFLQRDEGGGVQEIMHDYTTLYCRVYELTPEGEPGKETGIALLKFKTFEDVASVASLLKFLGSFEVTGTSNPFKKIQAGNKFTLFTLQAIFREYELT
;
A
#
# COMPACT_ATOMS: atom_id res chain seq x y z
N GLU A 1 -2.46 18.74 6.50
CA GLU A 1 -1.83 18.06 5.34
C GLU A 1 -1.04 16.85 5.84
N CYS A 2 -1.11 15.71 5.15
CA CYS A 2 -0.34 14.51 5.45
C CYS A 2 0.12 13.87 4.14
N SER A 3 1.34 13.35 4.09
CA SER A 3 1.86 12.57 2.98
C SER A 3 2.91 11.58 3.47
N PHE A 4 3.21 10.54 2.71
CA PHE A 4 4.33 9.67 3.01
C PHE A 4 5.13 9.36 1.74
N SER A 5 6.41 9.08 1.93
CA SER A 5 7.33 8.62 0.89
C SER A 5 7.92 7.31 1.35
N VAL A 6 7.64 6.23 0.63
CA VAL A 6 7.98 4.88 1.03
C VAL A 6 8.48 4.07 -0.16
N THR A 7 9.35 3.11 0.14
CA THR A 7 9.76 2.05 -0.77
C THR A 7 9.19 0.74 -0.24
N ILE A 8 8.44 0.05 -1.10
CA ILE A 8 7.95 -1.30 -0.85
C ILE A 8 8.90 -2.26 -1.56
N SER A 9 9.30 -3.33 -0.87
CA SER A 9 10.24 -4.31 -1.40
C SER A 9 9.81 -5.74 -1.07
N MET A 10 9.93 -6.61 -2.07
CA MET A 10 9.67 -8.04 -1.97
C MET A 10 10.99 -8.78 -2.19
N ARG A 11 11.44 -9.53 -1.18
CA ARG A 11 12.74 -10.24 -1.27
C ARG A 11 12.64 -11.53 -2.07
N ASP A 12 11.51 -12.22 -1.94
CA ASP A 12 11.18 -13.45 -2.65
C ASP A 12 9.79 -13.28 -3.27
N LEU A 13 9.73 -13.21 -4.60
CA LEU A 13 8.48 -13.05 -5.32
C LEU A 13 7.60 -14.30 -5.21
N ASP A 14 8.20 -15.49 -5.12
CA ASP A 14 7.46 -16.74 -5.07
C ASP A 14 6.82 -16.92 -3.70
N GLY A 15 7.58 -16.68 -2.64
CA GLY A 15 7.07 -16.62 -1.27
C GLY A 15 6.00 -15.53 -1.09
N PHE A 16 6.20 -14.34 -1.68
CA PHE A 16 5.21 -13.27 -1.66
C PHE A 16 3.87 -13.68 -2.29
N ILE A 17 3.89 -14.33 -3.46
CA ILE A 17 2.67 -14.80 -4.14
C ILE A 17 2.01 -15.94 -3.36
N ALA A 18 2.78 -16.79 -2.68
CA ALA A 18 2.24 -17.93 -1.92
C ALA A 18 1.66 -17.54 -0.54
N ASP A 19 2.09 -16.41 0.04
CA ASP A 19 1.56 -15.89 1.30
C ASP A 19 0.12 -15.36 1.10
N PRO A 20 -0.89 -15.84 1.86
CA PRO A 20 -2.27 -15.34 1.76
C PRO A 20 -2.45 -13.83 1.99
N ASN A 21 -1.50 -13.18 2.68
CA ASN A 21 -1.51 -11.73 2.89
C ASN A 21 -0.59 -10.98 1.93
N HIS A 22 0.19 -11.68 1.11
CA HIS A 22 1.18 -11.12 0.17
C HIS A 22 1.99 -10.00 0.85
N ARG A 23 2.63 -10.35 1.96
CA ARG A 23 3.29 -9.37 2.82
C ARG A 23 4.63 -8.94 2.24
N ALA A 24 4.86 -7.62 2.18
CA ALA A 24 6.09 -7.00 1.73
C ALA A 24 6.70 -6.08 2.81
N ASP A 25 8.01 -5.92 2.73
CA ASP A 25 8.75 -4.94 3.53
C ASP A 25 8.39 -3.53 3.02
N ILE A 26 8.22 -2.58 3.94
CA ILE A 26 8.02 -1.17 3.62
C ILE A 26 8.93 -0.30 4.50
N ARG A 27 9.59 0.69 3.91
CA ARG A 27 10.47 1.64 4.61
C ARG A 27 10.29 3.04 4.04
N GLY A 28 10.53 4.06 4.86
CA GLY A 28 10.45 5.44 4.41
C GLY A 28 10.13 6.41 5.53
N SER A 29 9.32 7.43 5.23
CA SER A 29 8.96 8.48 6.18
C SER A 29 7.55 9.02 5.95
N ILE A 30 6.94 9.54 7.00
CA ILE A 30 5.63 10.21 6.97
C ILE A 30 5.83 11.69 7.30
N ARG A 31 5.25 12.58 6.50
CA ARG A 31 5.25 14.03 6.69
C ARG A 31 3.87 14.52 7.10
N PHE A 32 3.84 15.40 8.09
CA PHE A 32 2.64 16.10 8.54
C PHE A 32 2.86 17.62 8.49
N GLY A 33 1.84 18.33 8.02
CA GLY A 33 1.81 19.81 8.13
C GLY A 33 1.70 20.25 9.59
N GLU A 34 0.95 19.50 10.40
CA GLU A 34 0.93 19.62 11.86
C GLU A 34 0.56 18.26 12.46
N PHE A 35 1.29 17.80 13.47
CA PHE A 35 1.00 16.56 14.19
C PHE A 35 1.58 16.62 15.60
N ALA A 36 0.80 16.14 16.58
CA ALA A 36 1.23 16.11 17.99
C ALA A 36 1.70 17.47 18.56
N GLY A 37 1.16 18.59 18.05
CA GLY A 37 1.55 19.94 18.46
C GLY A 37 2.78 20.51 17.74
N GLU A 38 3.38 19.74 16.84
CA GLU A 38 4.54 20.14 16.06
C GLU A 38 4.15 20.45 14.61
N LYS A 39 4.71 21.51 14.03
CA LYS A 39 4.42 21.93 12.64
C LYS A 39 5.51 21.48 11.68
N ASN A 40 5.11 21.10 10.47
CA ASN A 40 5.99 20.70 9.36
C ASN A 40 7.00 19.60 9.73
N VAL A 41 6.51 18.54 10.37
CA VAL A 41 7.32 17.43 10.87
C VAL A 41 7.39 16.28 9.88
N THR A 42 8.51 15.57 9.89
CA THR A 42 8.71 14.32 9.15
C THR A 42 9.29 13.27 10.08
N TYR A 43 8.63 12.11 10.15
CA TYR A 43 9.04 11.01 11.02
C TYR A 43 9.49 9.82 10.17
N PRO A 44 10.64 9.20 10.49
CA PRO A 44 11.02 7.94 9.87
C PRO A 44 10.04 6.85 10.31
N VAL A 45 9.69 5.97 9.37
CA VAL A 45 8.94 4.77 9.66
C VAL A 45 9.88 3.73 10.29
N ASP A 46 9.43 3.08 11.36
CA ASP A 46 10.13 1.97 12.01
C ASP A 46 10.39 0.83 11.02
N ALA A 47 11.60 0.29 11.04
CA ALA A 47 12.03 -0.78 10.14
C ALA A 47 11.65 -2.20 10.62
N ASP A 48 11.04 -2.37 11.81
CA ASP A 48 10.62 -3.68 12.31
C ASP A 48 9.47 -4.27 11.47
N PRO A 49 9.75 -5.33 10.68
CA PRO A 49 8.79 -5.87 9.74
C PRO A 49 7.60 -6.55 10.44
N ARG A 50 7.65 -6.81 11.75
CA ARG A 50 6.52 -7.38 12.52
C ARG A 50 5.35 -6.42 12.60
N TYR A 51 5.65 -5.12 12.62
CA TYR A 51 4.69 -4.07 12.91
C TYR A 51 4.56 -3.04 11.80
N THR A 52 5.62 -2.86 11.02
CA THR A 52 5.63 -2.03 9.82
C THR A 52 5.64 -2.93 8.59
N PHE A 53 4.58 -2.88 7.79
CA PHE A 53 4.44 -3.77 6.63
C PHE A 53 3.44 -3.22 5.60
N PHE A 54 3.52 -3.81 4.41
CA PHE A 54 2.53 -3.67 3.37
C PHE A 54 1.94 -5.04 3.04
N GLU A 55 0.62 -5.16 2.99
CA GLU A 55 -0.08 -6.35 2.48
C GLU A 55 -0.75 -5.96 1.17
N TYR A 56 -0.54 -6.75 0.13
CA TYR A 56 -0.92 -6.40 -1.23
C TYR A 56 -1.97 -7.36 -1.78
N LEU A 57 -3.16 -6.87 -2.15
CA LEU A 57 -4.21 -7.72 -2.72
C LEU A 57 -4.52 -8.92 -1.81
N ARG A 58 -4.55 -8.71 -0.50
CA ARG A 58 -5.01 -9.74 0.42
C ARG A 58 -6.53 -9.90 0.28
N GLU A 59 -7.05 -11.11 0.38
CA GLU A 59 -8.50 -11.32 0.43
C GLU A 59 -9.03 -10.91 1.82
N ASN A 60 -10.06 -10.08 1.86
CA ASN A 60 -10.82 -9.83 3.07
C ASN A 60 -11.64 -11.09 3.41
N PRO A 61 -11.42 -11.75 4.56
CA PRO A 61 -12.15 -12.97 4.89
C PRO A 61 -13.66 -12.75 5.03
N GLU A 62 -14.09 -11.53 5.39
CA GLU A 62 -15.49 -11.16 5.59
C GLU A 62 -16.20 -10.81 4.28
N THR A 63 -15.61 -9.91 3.47
CA THR A 63 -16.27 -9.41 2.24
C THR A 63 -15.89 -10.19 0.99
N LYS A 64 -14.81 -11.00 1.05
CA LYS A 64 -14.19 -11.71 -0.09
C LYS A 64 -13.54 -10.81 -1.14
N GLU A 65 -13.54 -9.51 -0.91
CA GLU A 65 -12.90 -8.52 -1.77
C GLU A 65 -11.40 -8.41 -1.48
N HIS A 66 -10.62 -8.07 -2.51
CA HIS A 66 -9.20 -7.79 -2.36
C HIS A 66 -8.97 -6.39 -1.76
N GLU A 67 -7.89 -6.27 -1.00
CA GLU A 67 -7.50 -4.99 -0.42
C GLU A 67 -5.99 -4.86 -0.26
N MET A 68 -5.54 -3.63 -0.05
CA MET A 68 -4.16 -3.36 0.32
C MET A 68 -4.12 -2.70 1.70
N ARG A 69 -3.25 -3.19 2.58
CA ARG A 69 -3.07 -2.64 3.92
C ARG A 69 -1.68 -2.08 4.10
N TYR A 70 -1.62 -0.92 4.76
CA TYR A 70 -0.40 -0.25 5.18
C TYR A 70 -0.42 -0.19 6.70
N SER A 71 0.62 -0.70 7.33
CA SER A 71 0.91 -0.43 8.74
C SER A 71 2.26 0.24 8.81
N LEU A 72 2.29 1.51 9.20
CA LEU A 72 3.52 2.30 9.30
C LEU A 72 3.66 2.81 10.73
N ARG A 73 4.55 2.20 11.53
CA ARG A 73 4.86 2.70 12.86
C ARG A 73 5.89 3.82 12.79
N PHE A 74 5.75 4.82 13.66
CA PHE A 74 6.71 5.90 13.78
C PHE A 74 6.68 6.49 15.20
N ALA A 75 7.79 7.06 15.64
CA ALA A 75 7.88 7.79 16.90
C ALA A 75 7.84 9.30 16.61
N ALA A 76 7.02 10.05 17.36
CA ALA A 76 6.96 11.51 17.25
C ALA A 76 7.91 12.19 18.25
N GLY A 77 8.15 13.49 18.07
CA GLY A 77 9.05 14.28 18.93
C GLY A 77 8.59 14.41 20.38
N ASN A 78 7.30 14.16 20.64
CA ASN A 78 6.69 14.14 21.97
C ASN A 78 6.99 12.86 22.79
N GLY A 79 7.83 11.95 22.29
CA GLY A 79 8.20 10.70 22.96
C GLY A 79 7.16 9.58 22.87
N LYS A 80 6.07 9.79 22.11
CA LYS A 80 5.03 8.77 21.88
C LYS A 80 5.22 8.09 20.53
N SER A 81 4.75 6.85 20.45
CA SER A 81 4.73 6.08 19.21
C SER A 81 3.32 6.00 18.65
N TYR A 82 3.25 5.95 17.32
CA TYR A 82 2.02 5.96 16.56
C TYR A 82 2.06 4.90 15.48
N VAL A 83 0.89 4.45 15.05
CA VAL A 83 0.72 3.68 13.81
C VAL A 83 -0.19 4.44 12.87
N PHE A 84 0.30 4.65 11.66
CA PHE A 84 -0.50 5.05 10.51
C PHE A 84 -1.01 3.78 9.83
N SER A 85 -2.32 3.54 9.97
CA SER A 85 -3.02 2.40 9.38
C SER A 85 -3.76 2.86 8.13
N GLY A 86 -3.37 2.35 6.97
CA GLY A 86 -3.96 2.68 5.68
C GLY A 86 -4.63 1.47 5.04
N ARG A 87 -5.78 1.67 4.39
CA ARG A 87 -6.48 0.62 3.64
C ARG A 87 -6.91 1.17 2.28
N LYS A 88 -6.61 0.42 1.22
CA LYS A 88 -7.22 0.56 -0.10
C LYS A 88 -8.18 -0.62 -0.28
N PHE A 89 -9.39 -0.33 -0.68
CA PHE A 89 -10.39 -1.35 -0.98
C PHE A 89 -10.43 -1.51 -2.49
N LEU A 90 -10.41 -2.74 -2.99
CA LEU A 90 -10.64 -3.04 -4.39
C LEU A 90 -12.01 -3.69 -4.46
N GLN A 91 -13.01 -2.87 -4.74
CA GLN A 91 -14.40 -3.29 -4.69
C GLN A 91 -15.08 -2.76 -5.95
N ARG A 92 -15.95 -3.59 -6.51
CA ARG A 92 -16.71 -3.20 -7.68
C ARG A 92 -17.91 -2.36 -7.26
N ASP A 93 -17.93 -1.13 -7.70
CA ASP A 93 -19.06 -0.22 -7.61
C ASP A 93 -19.91 -0.25 -8.91
N GLU A 94 -20.98 0.54 -8.97
CA GLU A 94 -22.01 0.50 -10.03
C GLU A 94 -21.49 0.79 -11.46
N GLY A 95 -20.24 1.26 -11.61
CA GLY A 95 -19.65 1.62 -12.90
C GLY A 95 -18.84 0.50 -13.56
N GLY A 96 -18.01 -0.19 -12.78
CA GLY A 96 -16.98 -1.08 -13.28
C GLY A 96 -15.95 -0.38 -14.18
N GLY A 97 -14.86 -1.07 -14.51
CA GLY A 97 -13.89 -0.61 -15.51
C GLY A 97 -12.63 0.07 -14.95
N VAL A 98 -11.80 0.56 -15.86
CA VAL A 98 -10.41 0.96 -15.54
C VAL A 98 -10.36 2.21 -14.66
N GLN A 99 -11.30 3.15 -14.81
CA GLN A 99 -11.36 4.35 -14.00
C GLN A 99 -11.57 4.03 -12.51
N GLU A 100 -12.44 3.06 -12.23
CA GLU A 100 -12.74 2.59 -10.87
C GLU A 100 -11.54 1.86 -10.27
N ILE A 101 -10.94 0.93 -11.03
CA ILE A 101 -9.69 0.27 -10.63
C ILE A 101 -8.62 1.30 -10.26
N MET A 102 -8.45 2.34 -11.07
CA MET A 102 -7.45 3.37 -10.82
C MET A 102 -7.82 4.25 -9.63
N HIS A 103 -9.10 4.53 -9.41
CA HIS A 103 -9.59 5.21 -8.22
C HIS A 103 -9.20 4.44 -6.96
N ASP A 104 -9.48 3.14 -6.92
CA ASP A 104 -9.22 2.26 -5.79
C ASP A 104 -7.72 2.07 -5.54
N TYR A 105 -6.94 1.89 -6.60
CA TYR A 105 -5.48 1.80 -6.51
C TYR A 105 -4.81 3.10 -6.05
N THR A 106 -5.48 4.25 -6.17
CA THR A 106 -4.87 5.55 -5.83
C THR A 106 -5.42 6.15 -4.56
N THR A 107 -6.56 5.68 -4.06
CA THR A 107 -7.23 6.19 -2.87
C THR A 107 -6.90 5.36 -1.65
N LEU A 108 -6.35 6.00 -0.61
CA LEU A 108 -5.98 5.35 0.64
C LEU A 108 -6.72 5.99 1.81
N TYR A 109 -7.53 5.19 2.50
CA TYR A 109 -8.24 5.57 3.72
C TYR A 109 -7.36 5.28 4.91
N CYS A 110 -7.08 6.31 5.71
CA CYS A 110 -6.06 6.27 6.73
C CYS A 110 -6.63 6.63 8.09
N ARG A 111 -6.13 5.96 9.12
CA ARG A 111 -6.34 6.27 10.52
C ARG A 111 -5.00 6.28 11.23
N VAL A 112 -4.84 7.19 12.19
CA VAL A 112 -3.64 7.27 13.02
C VAL A 112 -4.02 6.96 14.45
N TYR A 113 -3.29 6.04 15.06
CA TYR A 113 -3.49 5.64 16.45
C TYR A 113 -2.22 5.90 17.24
N GLU A 114 -2.38 6.46 18.44
CA GLU A 114 -1.35 6.42 19.48
C GLU A 114 -1.23 4.97 19.98
N LEU A 115 -0.01 4.47 20.07
CA LEU A 115 0.25 3.12 20.57
C LEU A 115 0.19 3.09 22.11
N THR A 116 -0.33 2.00 22.66
CA THR A 116 -0.22 1.72 24.09
C THR A 116 1.24 1.39 24.48
N PRO A 117 1.60 1.35 25.78
CA PRO A 117 2.92 0.92 26.22
C PRO A 117 3.31 -0.48 25.73
N GLU A 118 2.33 -1.35 25.50
CA GLU A 118 2.49 -2.70 24.95
C GLU A 118 2.69 -2.71 23.42
N GLY A 119 2.54 -1.54 22.78
CA GLY A 119 2.73 -1.37 21.34
C GLY A 119 1.47 -1.66 20.52
N GLU A 120 0.29 -1.75 21.13
CA GLU A 120 -0.96 -2.00 20.41
C GLU A 120 -1.65 -0.69 20.01
N PRO A 121 -2.47 -0.65 18.93
CA PRO A 121 -3.26 0.53 18.59
C PRO A 121 -4.21 0.91 19.73
N GLY A 122 -4.01 2.08 20.32
CA GLY A 122 -4.85 2.63 21.39
C GLY A 122 -5.79 3.70 20.88
N LYS A 123 -5.55 4.96 21.27
CA LYS A 123 -6.42 6.09 20.94
C LYS A 123 -6.26 6.52 19.48
N GLU A 124 -7.36 6.63 18.75
CA GLU A 124 -7.37 7.28 17.42
C GLU A 124 -7.10 8.79 17.58
N THR A 125 -6.11 9.29 16.85
CA THR A 125 -5.67 10.69 16.88
C THR A 125 -5.91 11.43 15.58
N GLY A 126 -6.32 10.74 14.52
CA GLY A 126 -6.66 11.38 13.25
C GLY A 126 -7.13 10.40 12.18
N ILE A 127 -7.81 10.96 11.18
CA ILE A 127 -8.21 10.28 9.95
C ILE A 127 -7.67 11.08 8.75
N ALA A 128 -7.35 10.38 7.66
CA ALA A 128 -6.92 11.02 6.43
C ALA A 128 -7.40 10.25 5.20
N LEU A 129 -7.62 10.98 4.11
CA LEU A 129 -7.81 10.43 2.78
C LEU A 129 -6.63 10.87 1.92
N LEU A 130 -5.80 9.93 1.50
CA LEU A 130 -4.64 10.21 0.66
C LEU A 130 -4.90 9.73 -0.76
N LYS A 131 -4.60 10.60 -1.74
CA LYS A 131 -4.61 10.22 -3.15
C LYS A 131 -3.21 10.27 -3.73
N PHE A 132 -2.83 9.22 -4.45
CA PHE A 132 -1.63 9.23 -5.28
C PHE A 132 -1.83 10.21 -6.44
N LYS A 133 -1.03 11.27 -6.50
CA LYS A 133 -1.13 12.33 -7.52
C LYS A 133 -0.83 11.86 -8.96
N THR A 134 -0.25 10.67 -9.13
CA THR A 134 0.38 10.24 -10.40
C THR A 134 -0.60 9.79 -11.50
N PHE A 135 -1.92 9.84 -11.30
CA PHE A 135 -2.88 9.20 -12.21
C PHE A 135 -4.12 10.03 -12.53
N GLU A 136 -4.01 11.37 -12.52
CA GLU A 136 -5.14 12.29 -12.74
C GLU A 136 -5.81 12.15 -14.13
N ASP A 137 -5.20 11.47 -15.10
CA ASP A 137 -5.72 11.31 -16.48
C ASP A 137 -5.73 9.85 -16.95
N VAL A 138 -6.33 8.95 -16.15
CA VAL A 138 -6.30 7.50 -16.43
C VAL A 138 -7.67 6.91 -16.67
N ALA A 139 -7.98 6.73 -17.96
CA ALA A 139 -9.17 6.03 -18.43
C ALA A 139 -8.86 4.76 -19.24
N SER A 140 -7.63 4.22 -19.20
CA SER A 140 -7.20 3.15 -20.13
C SER A 140 -6.41 2.01 -19.48
N VAL A 141 -6.62 0.79 -19.99
CA VAL A 141 -5.88 -0.44 -19.62
C VAL A 141 -4.36 -0.25 -19.77
N ALA A 142 -3.92 0.55 -20.74
CA ALA A 142 -2.51 0.87 -20.95
C ALA A 142 -1.87 1.55 -19.74
N SER A 143 -2.64 2.33 -18.98
CA SER A 143 -2.13 3.04 -17.81
C SER A 143 -2.03 2.13 -16.59
N LEU A 144 -2.95 1.16 -16.45
CA LEU A 144 -2.81 0.08 -15.47
C LEU A 144 -1.54 -0.73 -15.77
N LEU A 145 -1.32 -1.14 -17.03
CA LEU A 145 -0.09 -1.84 -17.42
C LEU A 145 1.16 -0.97 -17.21
N LYS A 146 1.09 0.34 -17.46
CA LYS A 146 2.19 1.28 -17.16
C LYS A 146 2.47 1.38 -15.66
N PHE A 147 1.44 1.39 -14.84
CA PHE A 147 1.58 1.35 -13.38
C PHE A 147 2.23 0.04 -12.93
N LEU A 148 1.76 -1.12 -13.41
CA LEU A 148 2.36 -2.42 -13.10
C LEU A 148 3.80 -2.54 -13.65
N GLY A 149 4.09 -1.90 -14.78
CA GLY A 149 5.43 -1.80 -15.35
C GLY A 149 6.36 -0.84 -14.59
N SER A 150 5.86 -0.02 -13.67
CA SER A 150 6.70 0.86 -12.83
C SER A 150 7.40 0.12 -11.70
N PHE A 151 7.03 -1.14 -11.43
CA PHE A 151 7.70 -1.98 -10.46
C PHE A 151 9.05 -2.47 -11.00
N GLU A 152 10.11 -2.30 -10.21
CA GLU A 152 11.46 -2.65 -10.63
C GLU A 152 11.94 -3.98 -10.02
N VAL A 153 12.54 -4.83 -10.86
CA VAL A 153 13.25 -6.04 -10.41
C VAL A 153 14.73 -5.72 -10.18
N THR A 154 15.12 -5.67 -8.91
CA THR A 154 16.46 -5.24 -8.47
C THR A 154 17.38 -6.38 -8.02
N GLY A 155 16.83 -7.55 -7.67
CA GLY A 155 17.58 -8.70 -7.12
C GLY A 155 18.43 -9.49 -8.12
N THR A 156 18.48 -9.09 -9.40
CA THR A 156 19.25 -9.78 -10.45
C THR A 156 19.62 -8.81 -11.56
N SER A 157 20.77 -8.99 -12.21
CA SER A 157 21.15 -8.27 -13.44
C SER A 157 20.78 -9.02 -14.72
N ASN A 158 20.34 -10.29 -14.62
CA ASN A 158 19.98 -11.09 -15.79
C ASN A 158 18.64 -10.61 -16.38
N PRO A 159 18.61 -10.17 -17.65
CA PRO A 159 17.42 -9.58 -18.27
C PRO A 159 16.26 -10.58 -18.38
N PHE A 160 16.53 -11.85 -18.66
CA PHE A 160 15.49 -12.87 -18.73
C PHE A 160 14.82 -13.09 -17.38
N LYS A 161 15.60 -13.14 -16.30
CA LYS A 161 15.04 -13.25 -14.93
C LYS A 161 14.23 -12.01 -14.54
N LYS A 162 14.66 -10.81 -14.95
CA LYS A 162 13.88 -9.58 -14.72
C LYS A 162 12.54 -9.63 -15.44
N ILE A 163 12.52 -9.99 -16.72
CA ILE A 163 11.29 -10.12 -17.51
C ILE A 163 10.37 -11.18 -16.90
N GLN A 164 10.91 -12.35 -16.54
CA GLN A 164 10.13 -13.42 -15.94
C GLN A 164 9.47 -12.98 -14.61
N ALA A 165 10.23 -12.34 -13.72
CA ALA A 165 9.71 -11.84 -12.45
C ALA A 165 8.66 -10.73 -12.65
N GLY A 166 8.93 -9.78 -13.56
CA GLY A 166 7.97 -8.71 -13.89
C GLY A 166 6.66 -9.26 -14.46
N ASN A 167 6.74 -10.23 -15.37
CA ASN A 167 5.56 -10.89 -15.94
C ASN A 167 4.78 -11.67 -14.88
N LYS A 168 5.48 -12.38 -13.98
CA LYS A 168 4.85 -13.13 -12.89
C LYS A 168 4.08 -12.21 -11.94
N PHE A 169 4.68 -11.10 -11.53
CA PHE A 169 4.01 -10.09 -10.71
C PHE A 169 2.82 -9.46 -11.44
N THR A 170 2.99 -9.10 -12.71
CA THR A 170 1.92 -8.50 -13.52
C THR A 170 0.72 -9.45 -13.66
N LEU A 171 0.96 -10.72 -13.98
CA LEU A 171 -0.10 -11.72 -14.11
C LEU A 171 -0.84 -11.94 -12.78
N PHE A 172 -0.11 -12.01 -11.67
CA PHE A 172 -0.70 -12.11 -10.33
C PHE A 172 -1.64 -10.94 -10.05
N THR A 173 -1.19 -9.69 -10.29
CA THR A 173 -2.04 -8.52 -10.09
C THR A 173 -3.25 -8.49 -11.02
N LEU A 174 -3.05 -8.76 -12.32
CA LEU A 174 -4.14 -8.75 -13.30
C LEU A 174 -5.20 -9.81 -12.97
N GLN A 175 -4.80 -10.99 -12.49
CA GLN A 175 -5.74 -12.03 -12.06
C GLN A 175 -6.65 -11.54 -10.92
N ALA A 176 -6.09 -10.87 -9.91
CA ALA A 176 -6.88 -10.30 -8.81
C ALA A 176 -7.83 -9.20 -9.31
N ILE A 177 -7.36 -8.30 -10.19
CA ILE A 177 -8.19 -7.24 -10.78
C ILE A 177 -9.33 -7.84 -11.61
N PHE A 178 -9.04 -8.80 -12.49
CA PHE A 178 -10.07 -9.43 -13.32
C PHE A 178 -11.11 -10.19 -12.49
N ARG A 179 -10.68 -10.79 -11.38
CA ARG A 179 -11.59 -11.43 -10.43
C ARG A 179 -12.54 -10.43 -9.77
N GLU A 180 -12.05 -9.27 -9.36
CA GLU A 180 -12.89 -8.28 -8.66
C GLU A 180 -13.80 -7.47 -9.56
N TYR A 181 -13.29 -7.06 -10.72
CA TYR A 181 -14.03 -6.14 -11.60
C TYR A 181 -14.71 -6.85 -12.78
N GLU A 182 -14.69 -8.20 -12.80
CA GLU A 182 -15.32 -9.06 -13.82
C GLU A 182 -15.06 -8.58 -15.27
N LEU A 183 -13.84 -8.10 -15.56
CA LEU A 183 -13.48 -7.71 -16.91
C LEU A 183 -13.34 -8.99 -17.78
N THR A 184 -14.44 -9.42 -18.36
CA THR A 184 -14.49 -10.45 -19.43
C THR A 184 -14.24 -9.85 -20.80
#